data_AF-A0A1H6QKN8-F1
#
_entry.id   AF-A0A1H6QKN8-F1
#
_cell.length_a   1.000
_cell.length_b   1.000
_cell.length_c   1.000
_cell.angle_alpha   90.00
_cell.angle_beta   90.00
_cell.angle_gamma   90.00
#
_symmetry.space_group_name_H-M   'P 1'
#
loop_
_entity.id
_entity.type
_entity.pdbx_description
1 polymer ?
#
loop_
_entity_poly.entity_id
_entity_poly.type
_entity_poly.pdbx_seq_one_letter_code
_entity_poly.pdbx_strand_id
1 'polypeptide(L)'
;MKTYQLVNNQLELYVKPSSKIGRGFLAFLGLVIFIGPIFGMLLGLSSGNDFHIAYLIGIGFSSLVAYHFYKLFLWNTYGKEVITIDNDKVLYHADYGKFISNKQEHCFENLSFYVKPVGYEKEQVGVLIIEVTDKKFIETVVVLPDETLNEIIEKLLNNVFVKEL
;
A
#
# COMPACT_ATOMS: atom_id res chain seq x y z
N MET A 1 16.55 -4.46 -7.73
CA MET A 1 15.42 -3.51 -7.62
C MET A 1 15.59 -2.80 -6.29
N LYS A 2 15.47 -1.47 -6.21
CA LYS A 2 15.66 -0.76 -4.94
C LYS A 2 14.51 -1.14 -3.99
N THR A 3 14.86 -1.58 -2.78
CA THR A 3 13.91 -1.98 -1.72
C THR A 3 13.46 -0.79 -0.88
N TYR A 4 14.34 0.20 -0.73
CA TYR A 4 14.02 1.47 -0.09
C TYR A 4 14.79 2.62 -0.75
N GLN A 5 14.34 3.84 -0.47
CA GLN A 5 15.07 5.06 -0.80
C GLN A 5 14.86 6.07 0.33
N LEU A 6 15.95 6.64 0.83
CA LEU A 6 15.93 7.73 1.80
C LEU A 6 16.43 9.00 1.10
N VAL A 7 15.60 10.03 1.00
CA VAL A 7 15.97 11.35 0.48
C VAL A 7 15.59 12.39 1.51
N ASN A 8 16.59 13.10 2.05
CA ASN A 8 16.42 14.05 3.16
C ASN A 8 15.75 13.36 4.36
N ASN A 9 14.49 13.71 4.62
CA ASN A 9 13.65 13.20 5.70
C ASN A 9 12.48 12.33 5.20
N GLN A 10 12.51 11.93 3.94
CA GLN A 10 11.50 11.08 3.33
C GLN A 10 12.07 9.68 3.10
N LEU A 11 11.49 8.70 3.79
CA LEU A 11 11.72 7.29 3.58
C LEU A 11 10.63 6.75 2.66
N GLU A 12 11.06 6.19 1.53
CA GLU A 12 10.21 5.44 0.62
C GLU A 12 10.54 3.95 0.73
N LEU A 13 9.55 3.14 1.09
CA LEU A 13 9.65 1.69 1.14
C LEU A 13 8.91 1.08 -0.04
N TYR A 14 9.61 0.30 -0.87
CA TYR A 14 9.04 -0.25 -2.09
C TYR A 14 8.48 -1.65 -1.85
N VAL A 15 7.21 -1.85 -2.18
CA VAL A 15 6.58 -3.18 -2.13
C VAL A 15 7.24 -4.07 -3.18
N LYS A 16 7.67 -5.27 -2.77
CA LYS A 16 8.19 -6.27 -3.70
C LYS A 16 7.10 -6.62 -4.72
N PRO A 17 7.32 -6.39 -6.03
CA PRO A 17 6.29 -6.68 -7.02
C PRO A 17 5.95 -8.16 -7.02
N SER A 18 4.66 -8.47 -7.08
CA SER A 18 4.21 -9.85 -7.24
C SER A 18 4.64 -10.41 -8.61
N SER A 19 4.59 -11.73 -8.75
CA SER A 19 4.91 -12.41 -10.00
C SER A 19 4.10 -11.81 -11.15
N LYS A 20 4.67 -11.79 -12.37
CA LYS A 20 3.96 -11.26 -13.55
C LYS A 20 2.61 -11.97 -13.77
N ILE A 21 2.57 -13.28 -13.45
CA ILE A 21 1.37 -14.11 -13.53
C ILE A 21 0.34 -13.66 -12.50
N GLY A 22 0.74 -13.47 -11.23
CA GLY A 22 -0.18 -13.03 -10.17
C GLY A 22 -0.79 -11.66 -10.46
N ARG A 23 0.02 -10.73 -10.96
CA ARG A 23 -0.46 -9.41 -11.41
C ARG A 23 -1.41 -9.51 -12.60
N GLY A 24 -1.08 -10.31 -13.60
CA GLY A 24 -1.95 -10.57 -14.76
C GLY A 24 -3.29 -11.17 -14.35
N PHE A 25 -3.27 -12.11 -13.40
CA PHE A 25 -4.47 -12.73 -12.86
C PHE A 25 -5.38 -11.73 -12.11
N LEU A 26 -4.82 -10.87 -11.25
CA LEU A 26 -5.59 -9.81 -10.58
C LEU A 26 -6.23 -8.84 -11.58
N ALA A 27 -5.48 -8.43 -12.62
CA ALA A 27 -6.00 -7.56 -13.67
C ALA A 27 -7.12 -8.24 -14.47
N PHE A 28 -6.94 -9.52 -14.82
CA PHE A 28 -7.95 -10.32 -15.51
C PHE A 28 -9.23 -10.46 -14.69
N LEU A 29 -9.13 -10.78 -13.40
CA LEU A 29 -10.29 -10.89 -12.51
C LEU A 29 -11.06 -9.57 -12.42
N GLY A 30 -10.36 -8.45 -12.18
CA GLY A 30 -10.99 -7.13 -12.14
C GLY A 30 -11.73 -6.80 -13.43
N LEU A 31 -11.13 -7.12 -14.59
CA LEU A 31 -11.72 -6.90 -15.90
C LEU A 31 -12.98 -7.76 -16.12
N VAL A 32 -12.93 -9.05 -15.78
CA VAL A 32 -14.10 -9.94 -15.93
C VAL A 32 -15.24 -9.51 -15.01
N ILE A 33 -14.94 -9.13 -13.77
CA ILE A 33 -15.96 -8.63 -12.82
C ILE A 33 -16.61 -7.35 -13.34
N PHE A 34 -15.84 -6.44 -13.94
CA PHE A 34 -16.36 -5.21 -14.51
C PHE A 34 -17.22 -5.46 -15.76
N ILE A 35 -16.71 -6.25 -16.71
CA ILE A 35 -17.37 -6.48 -18.01
C ILE A 35 -18.55 -7.43 -17.89
N GLY A 36 -18.50 -8.42 -16.99
CA GLY A 36 -19.50 -9.48 -16.87
C GLY A 36 -20.94 -8.95 -16.78
N PRO A 37 -21.26 -8.03 -15.85
CA PRO A 37 -22.61 -7.48 -15.72
C PRO A 37 -23.04 -6.61 -16.92
N ILE A 38 -22.10 -5.90 -17.55
CA ILE A 38 -22.38 -5.13 -18.78
C ILE A 38 -22.76 -6.10 -19.90
N PHE A 39 -21.98 -7.16 -20.07
CA PHE A 39 -22.23 -8.19 -21.08
C PHE A 39 -23.55 -8.93 -20.81
N GLY A 40 -23.82 -9.28 -19.55
CA GLY A 40 -25.08 -9.90 -19.13
C GLY A 40 -26.31 -9.01 -19.40
N MET A 41 -26.19 -7.70 -19.16
CA MET A 41 -27.23 -6.74 -19.53
C MET A 41 -27.46 -6.71 -21.05
N LEU A 42 -26.39 -6.61 -21.85
CA LEU A 42 -26.48 -6.59 -23.31
C LEU A 42 -27.13 -7.86 -23.87
N LEU A 43 -26.75 -9.03 -23.35
CA LEU A 43 -27.37 -10.31 -23.74
C LEU A 43 -28.85 -10.38 -23.37
N GLY A 44 -29.21 -9.90 -22.17
CA GLY A 44 -30.61 -9.85 -21.72
C GLY A 44 -31.47 -9.00 -22.64
N LEU A 45 -31.02 -7.77 -22.93
CA LEU A 45 -31.71 -6.84 -23.84
C LEU A 45 -31.81 -7.42 -25.26
N SER A 46 -30.73 -8.02 -25.77
CA SER A 46 -30.73 -8.65 -27.09
C SER A 46 -31.65 -9.86 -27.18
N SER A 47 -32.00 -10.48 -26.05
CA SER A 47 -32.93 -11.62 -25.98
C SER A 47 -34.39 -11.18 -25.83
N GLY A 48 -34.65 -9.87 -25.83
CA GLY A 48 -35.99 -9.29 -25.69
C GLY A 48 -36.43 -9.05 -24.24
N ASN A 49 -35.52 -9.16 -23.26
CA ASN A 49 -35.84 -8.76 -21.89
C ASN A 49 -35.90 -7.23 -21.77
N ASP A 50 -36.77 -6.75 -20.90
CA ASP A 50 -36.86 -5.33 -20.58
C ASP A 50 -35.66 -4.84 -19.77
N PHE A 51 -35.44 -3.53 -19.81
CA PHE A 51 -34.42 -2.90 -18.98
C PHE A 51 -34.87 -2.86 -17.51
N HIS A 52 -34.13 -3.55 -16.64
CA HIS A 52 -34.39 -3.57 -15.20
C HIS A 52 -33.35 -2.77 -14.41
N ILE A 53 -33.80 -2.09 -13.35
CA ILE A 53 -32.93 -1.40 -12.39
C ILE A 53 -31.87 -2.32 -11.78
N ALA A 54 -32.15 -3.63 -11.71
CA ALA A 54 -31.22 -4.65 -11.25
C ALA A 54 -29.92 -4.68 -12.07
N TYR A 55 -29.96 -4.37 -13.37
CA TYR A 55 -28.76 -4.26 -14.20
C TYR A 55 -27.86 -3.11 -13.72
N LEU A 56 -28.44 -1.95 -13.41
CA LEU A 56 -27.68 -0.80 -12.91
C LEU A 56 -27.08 -1.09 -11.54
N ILE A 57 -27.83 -1.74 -10.65
CA ILE A 57 -27.32 -2.14 -9.33
C ILE A 57 -26.17 -3.14 -9.50
N GLY A 58 -26.33 -4.14 -10.37
CA GLY A 58 -25.30 -5.13 -10.67
C GLY A 58 -24.02 -4.51 -11.22
N ILE A 59 -24.14 -3.60 -12.19
CA ILE A 59 -23.00 -2.86 -12.76
C ILE A 59 -22.35 -1.97 -11.71
N GLY A 60 -23.14 -1.25 -10.91
CA GLY A 60 -22.62 -0.37 -9.86
C GLY A 60 -21.82 -1.15 -8.81
N PHE A 61 -22.39 -2.24 -8.29
CA PHE A 61 -21.71 -3.10 -7.32
C PHE A 61 -20.46 -3.75 -7.92
N SER A 62 -20.55 -4.32 -9.13
CA SER A 62 -19.39 -4.95 -9.76
C SER A 62 -18.28 -3.96 -10.07
N SER A 63 -18.61 -2.72 -10.40
CA SER A 63 -17.63 -1.65 -10.61
C SER A 63 -16.86 -1.33 -9.34
N LEU A 64 -17.52 -1.30 -8.18
CA LEU A 64 -16.85 -1.10 -6.89
C LEU A 64 -15.88 -2.25 -6.58
N VAL A 65 -16.29 -3.50 -6.83
CA VAL A 65 -15.44 -4.68 -6.63
C VAL A 65 -14.27 -4.67 -7.62
N ALA A 66 -14.52 -4.40 -8.90
CA ALA A 66 -13.48 -4.31 -9.91
C ALA A 66 -12.46 -3.21 -9.59
N TYR A 67 -12.92 -2.07 -9.07
CA TYR A 67 -12.04 -0.99 -8.61
C TYR A 67 -11.13 -1.46 -7.47
N HIS A 68 -11.64 -2.27 -6.53
CA HIS A 68 -10.80 -2.86 -5.49
C HIS A 68 -9.69 -3.76 -6.07
N PHE A 69 -10.01 -4.62 -7.03
CA PHE A 69 -9.01 -5.44 -7.74
C PHE A 69 -7.98 -4.58 -8.49
N TYR A 70 -8.41 -3.48 -9.08
CA TYR A 70 -7.51 -2.52 -9.72
C TYR A 70 -6.56 -1.86 -8.71
N LYS A 71 -7.05 -1.48 -7.51
CA LYS A 71 -6.18 -0.98 -6.43
C LYS A 71 -5.15 -2.04 -6.00
N LEU A 72 -5.57 -3.28 -5.84
CA LEU A 72 -4.68 -4.40 -5.50
C LEU A 72 -3.62 -4.64 -6.58
N PHE A 73 -4.02 -4.61 -7.85
CA PHE A 73 -3.10 -4.74 -8.98
C PHE A 73 -2.03 -3.64 -8.96
N LEU A 74 -2.45 -2.38 -8.75
CA LEU A 74 -1.52 -1.26 -8.68
C LEU A 74 -0.58 -1.37 -7.48
N TRP A 75 -1.08 -1.74 -6.30
CA TRP A 75 -0.26 -1.99 -5.12
C TRP A 75 0.81 -3.06 -5.38
N ASN A 76 0.41 -4.17 -6.01
CA ASN A 76 1.32 -5.27 -6.35
C ASN A 76 2.31 -4.95 -7.49
N THR A 77 2.13 -3.82 -8.18
CA THR A 77 2.96 -3.44 -9.34
C THR A 77 3.87 -2.26 -9.03
N TYR A 78 3.35 -1.24 -8.35
CA TYR A 78 4.00 0.05 -8.12
C TYR A 78 3.91 0.51 -6.65
N GLY A 79 3.34 -0.31 -5.76
CA GLY A 79 3.09 0.07 -4.39
C GLY A 79 4.36 0.50 -3.67
N LYS A 80 4.29 1.65 -2.99
CA LYS A 80 5.30 2.08 -2.04
C LYS A 80 4.65 2.76 -0.84
N GLU A 81 5.28 2.66 0.31
CA GLU A 81 4.94 3.45 1.49
C GLU A 81 5.88 4.65 1.54
N VAL A 82 5.34 5.81 1.87
CA VAL A 82 6.11 7.05 1.99
C VAL A 82 5.91 7.59 3.38
N ILE A 83 7.00 7.68 4.12
CA ILE A 83 7.09 8.22 5.47
C ILE A 83 7.93 9.49 5.38
N THR A 84 7.36 10.63 5.79
CA THR A 84 8.10 11.90 5.87
C THR A 84 8.15 12.35 7.31
N ILE A 85 9.36 12.56 7.83
CA ILE A 85 9.60 13.00 9.20
C ILE A 85 9.89 14.50 9.17
N ASP A 86 8.93 15.30 9.62
CA ASP A 86 9.13 16.72 9.87
C ASP A 86 9.57 16.94 11.33
N ASN A 87 9.77 18.19 11.75
CA ASN A 87 10.32 18.50 13.07
C ASN A 87 9.46 18.00 14.24
N ASP A 88 8.13 18.00 14.11
CA ASP A 88 7.17 17.66 15.17
C ASP A 88 6.09 16.66 14.72
N LYS A 89 6.16 16.18 13.48
CA LYS A 89 5.13 15.32 12.87
C LYS A 89 5.71 14.29 11.91
N VAL A 90 5.07 13.12 11.90
CA VAL A 90 5.29 12.08 10.89
C VAL A 90 4.09 12.04 9.95
N LEU A 91 4.38 12.18 8.66
CA LEU A 91 3.40 12.02 7.58
C LEU A 91 3.57 10.65 6.95
N TYR A 92 2.52 9.84 6.95
CA TYR A 92 2.51 8.52 6.34
C TYR A 92 1.44 8.44 5.24
N HIS A 93 1.79 7.88 4.09
CA HIS A 93 0.82 7.50 3.06
C HIS A 93 1.32 6.34 2.20
N ALA A 94 0.37 5.54 1.71
CA ALA A 94 0.60 4.54 0.69
C ALA A 94 0.43 5.17 -0.70
N ASP A 95 1.44 5.05 -1.54
CA ASP A 95 1.42 5.48 -2.95
C ASP A 95 1.27 4.24 -3.85
N TYR A 96 0.20 4.23 -4.64
CA TYR A 96 -0.13 3.16 -5.58
C TYR A 96 0.35 3.49 -7.00
N GLY A 97 1.16 4.54 -7.16
CA GLY A 97 1.70 5.08 -8.41
C GLY A 97 0.71 6.00 -9.16
N LYS A 98 -0.58 5.63 -9.20
CA LYS A 98 -1.64 6.44 -9.85
C LYS A 98 -2.54 7.19 -8.89
N PHE A 99 -2.56 6.80 -7.63
CA PHE A 99 -3.30 7.47 -6.57
C PHE A 99 -2.59 7.24 -5.25
N ILE A 100 -2.85 8.15 -4.31
CA ILE A 100 -2.27 8.14 -2.98
C ILE A 100 -3.39 7.84 -1.99
N SER A 101 -3.10 7.07 -0.95
CA SER A 101 -4.04 6.86 0.16
C SER A 101 -4.29 8.17 0.90
N ASN A 102 -5.26 8.17 1.80
CA ASN A 102 -5.37 9.25 2.77
C ASN A 102 -4.04 9.38 3.53
N LYS A 103 -3.56 10.62 3.65
CA LYS A 103 -2.37 10.93 4.43
C LYS A 103 -2.73 10.83 5.90
N GLN A 104 -1.91 10.10 6.65
CA GLN A 104 -1.99 10.02 8.10
C GLN A 104 -0.92 10.95 8.66
N GLU A 105 -1.33 11.82 9.58
CA GLU A 105 -0.43 12.77 10.23
C GLU A 105 -0.43 12.50 11.73
N HIS A 106 0.75 12.35 12.31
CA HIS A 106 0.90 12.10 13.74
C HIS A 106 1.97 13.02 14.32
N CYS A 107 1.59 13.88 15.25
CA CYS A 107 2.53 14.69 16.02
C CYS A 107 3.27 13.80 17.03
N PHE A 108 4.58 14.01 17.21
CA PHE A 108 5.41 13.31 18.19
C PHE A 108 6.12 14.26 19.15
N GLU A 109 6.36 13.78 20.37
CA GLU A 109 7.33 14.37 21.30
C GLU A 109 8.66 13.61 21.24
N ASN A 110 8.59 12.27 21.16
CA ASN A 110 9.74 11.39 21.00
C ASN A 110 9.46 10.42 19.85
N LEU A 111 10.48 10.12 19.05
CA LEU A 111 10.38 9.21 17.91
C LEU A 111 11.29 8.01 18.14
N SER A 112 10.71 6.82 18.18
CA SER A 112 11.45 5.56 18.31
C SER A 112 11.15 4.62 17.15
N PHE A 113 12.15 3.84 16.75
CA PHE A 113 12.03 2.90 15.63
C PHE A 113 12.35 1.49 16.08
N TYR A 114 11.55 0.53 15.63
CA TYR A 114 11.71 -0.87 15.99
C TYR A 114 11.47 -1.77 14.78
N VAL A 115 12.12 -2.93 14.80
CA VAL A 115 11.83 -4.02 13.86
C VAL A 115 10.89 -5.01 14.53
N LYS A 116 9.74 -5.26 13.89
CA LYS A 116 8.86 -6.37 14.27
C LYS A 116 9.10 -7.52 13.30
N PRO A 117 9.62 -8.67 13.77
CA PRO A 117 9.83 -9.81 12.90
C PRO A 117 8.50 -10.36 12.39
N VAL A 118 8.46 -10.77 11.12
CA VAL A 118 7.28 -11.32 10.46
C VAL A 118 7.68 -12.58 9.71
N GLY A 119 6.92 -13.67 9.84
CA GLY A 119 7.23 -14.95 9.20
C GLY A 119 7.99 -15.92 10.11
N TYR A 120 8.68 -16.89 9.51
CA TYR A 120 9.45 -17.88 10.25
C TYR A 120 10.81 -17.31 10.68
N GLU A 121 11.27 -17.62 11.90
CA GLU A 121 12.53 -17.10 12.47
C GLU A 121 13.77 -17.26 11.57
N LYS A 122 13.76 -18.28 10.69
CA LYS A 122 14.86 -18.54 9.75
C LYS A 122 14.96 -17.54 8.60
N GLU A 123 13.89 -16.82 8.30
CA GLU A 123 13.84 -15.91 7.15
C GLU A 123 14.44 -14.53 7.46
N GLN A 124 14.56 -14.16 8.74
CA GLN A 124 15.13 -12.88 9.21
C GLN A 124 14.55 -11.67 8.46
N VAL A 125 13.23 -11.64 8.36
CA VAL A 125 12.47 -10.54 7.77
C VAL A 125 11.51 -9.95 8.79
N GLY A 126 11.22 -8.67 8.62
CA GLY A 126 10.34 -7.94 9.50
C GLY A 126 9.68 -6.75 8.82
N VAL A 127 8.99 -5.97 9.62
CA VAL A 127 8.41 -4.68 9.25
C VAL A 127 8.94 -3.60 10.17
N LEU A 128 9.04 -2.38 9.65
CA LEU A 128 9.40 -1.20 10.44
C LEU A 128 8.18 -0.73 11.25
N ILE A 129 8.39 -0.49 12.54
CA ILE A 129 7.46 0.19 13.43
C ILE A 129 8.05 1.53 13.82
N ILE A 130 7.23 2.57 13.70
CA ILE A 130 7.56 3.93 14.16
C ILE A 130 6.65 4.25 15.33
N GLU A 131 7.22 4.38 16.52
CA GLU A 131 6.51 4.85 17.71
C GLU A 131 6.65 6.36 17.80
N VAL A 132 5.50 7.03 17.85
CA VAL A 132 5.36 8.50 17.75
C VAL A 132 5.05 9.11 19.12
N THR A 133 4.35 8.37 19.99
CA THR A 133 3.99 8.75 21.37
C THR A 133 3.59 7.46 22.09
N ASP A 134 3.59 7.45 23.43
CA ASP A 134 3.05 6.35 24.23
C ASP A 134 1.72 5.85 23.65
N LYS A 135 1.74 4.62 23.09
CA LYS A 135 0.60 3.90 22.49
C LYS A 135 0.17 4.30 21.07
N LYS A 136 0.92 5.14 20.34
CA LYS A 136 0.69 5.43 18.91
C LYS A 136 1.85 4.94 18.05
N PHE A 137 1.52 3.99 17.17
CA PHE A 137 2.48 3.32 16.30
C PHE A 137 2.03 3.43 14.84
N ILE A 138 2.99 3.65 13.95
CA ILE A 138 2.83 3.46 12.51
C ILE A 138 3.55 2.15 12.17
N GLU A 139 2.79 1.12 11.85
CA GLU A 139 3.30 -0.17 11.39
C GLU A 139 3.31 -0.17 9.85
N THR A 140 4.49 -0.37 9.27
CA THR A 140 4.66 -0.52 7.81
C THR A 140 4.16 -1.88 7.35
N VAL A 141 3.72 -1.96 6.10
CA VAL A 141 3.30 -3.24 5.49
C VAL A 141 4.35 -3.83 4.55
N VAL A 142 5.42 -3.09 4.25
CA VAL A 142 6.53 -3.57 3.43
C VAL A 142 7.47 -4.44 4.26
N VAL A 143 7.51 -5.74 3.92
CA VAL A 143 8.41 -6.72 4.54
C VAL A 143 9.81 -6.63 3.94
N LEU A 144 10.81 -6.46 4.79
CA LEU A 144 12.23 -6.32 4.42
C LEU A 144 13.13 -7.20 5.30
N PRO A 145 14.35 -7.54 4.86
CA PRO A 145 15.34 -8.20 5.71
C PRO A 145 15.70 -7.34 6.92
N ASP A 146 15.92 -7.97 8.08
CA ASP A 146 16.26 -7.29 9.32
C ASP A 146 17.52 -6.43 9.19
N GLU A 147 18.53 -6.91 8.45
CA GLU A 147 19.74 -6.15 8.12
C GLU A 147 19.42 -4.81 7.42
N THR A 148 18.48 -4.84 6.47
CA THR A 148 18.06 -3.63 5.73
C THR A 148 17.26 -2.69 6.63
N LEU A 149 16.41 -3.23 7.50
CA LEU A 149 15.62 -2.43 8.44
C LEU A 149 16.52 -1.75 9.47
N ASN A 150 17.52 -2.45 10.00
CA ASN A 150 18.49 -1.88 10.93
C ASN A 150 19.31 -0.77 10.27
N GLU A 151 19.75 -0.96 9.01
CA GLU A 151 20.42 0.10 8.24
C GLU A 151 19.54 1.35 8.06
N ILE A 152 18.24 1.15 7.79
CA ILE A 152 17.27 2.25 7.68
C ILE A 152 17.15 2.97 9.02
N ILE A 153 17.00 2.23 10.13
CA ILE A 153 16.89 2.80 11.48
C ILE A 153 18.12 3.64 11.82
N GLU A 154 19.33 3.12 11.59
CA GLU A 154 20.56 3.87 11.84
C GLU A 154 20.61 5.18 11.04
N LYS A 155 20.22 5.14 9.75
CA LYS A 155 20.17 6.35 8.90
C LYS A 155 19.10 7.33 9.36
N LEU A 156 17.95 6.86 9.82
CA LEU A 156 16.88 7.70 10.35
C LEU A 156 17.30 8.38 11.65
N LEU A 157 17.88 7.64 12.59
CA LEU A 157 18.40 8.19 13.85
C LEU A 157 19.45 9.27 13.55
N ASN A 158 20.42 8.97 12.67
CA ASN A 158 21.44 9.96 12.29
C ASN A 158 20.84 11.22 11.64
N ASN A 159 19.83 11.10 10.77
CA ASN A 159 19.21 12.27 10.15
C ASN A 159 18.27 13.06 11.09
N VAL A 160 17.63 12.39 12.05
CA VAL A 160 16.75 13.02 13.03
C VAL A 160 17.58 13.76 14.09
N PHE A 161 18.66 13.15 14.60
CA PHE A 161 19.48 13.76 15.66
C PHE A 161 20.50 14.80 15.16
N VAL A 162 20.89 14.79 13.88
CA VAL A 162 21.72 15.87 13.32
C VAL A 162 20.96 17.19 13.21
N LYS A 163 19.62 17.19 13.27
CA LYS A 163 18.84 18.44 13.35
C LYS A 163 18.89 19.14 14.71
N GLU A 164 19.38 18.48 15.77
CA GLU A 164 19.48 19.06 17.12
C GLU A 164 20.85 19.70 17.44
N LEU A 165 21.79 19.75 16.47
CA LEU A 165 23.10 20.40 16.57
C LEU A 165 23.20 21.63 15.66
#